data_AF-A0AAD1BXP5-F1
#
_entry.id   AF-A0AAD1BXP5-F1
#
_cell.length_a   1.000
_cell.length_b   1.000
_cell.length_c   1.000
_cell.angle_alpha   90.00
_cell.angle_beta   90.00
_cell.angle_gamma   90.00
#
_symmetry.space_group_name_H-M   'P 1'
#
loop_
_entity.id
_entity.type
_entity.pdbx_description
1 polymer ?
#
loop_
_entity_poly.entity_id
_entity_poly.type
_entity_poly.pdbx_seq_one_letter_code
_entity_poly.pdbx_strand_id
1 'polypeptide(L)'
;MDLDFDTLTKAFPDYELSTKARPDGGFVLTLQREERSFQRVVGASAQLDWLISTLRRDLALEYGEVPPVESLKVLHGRPLPRYLRA
;
A
#
# COMPACT_ATOMS: atom_id res chain seq x y z
N MET A 1 -10.92 -7.82 -11.38
CA MET A 1 -9.46 -7.95 -11.41
C MET A 1 -9.08 -8.26 -9.99
N ASP A 2 -8.89 -9.54 -9.68
CA ASP A 2 -8.50 -9.94 -8.32
C ASP A 2 -7.07 -9.47 -8.07
N LEU A 3 -6.86 -8.81 -6.92
CA LEU A 3 -5.52 -8.47 -6.47
C LEU A 3 -4.81 -9.76 -6.09
N ASP A 4 -3.62 -9.97 -6.67
CA ASP A 4 -2.80 -11.12 -6.34
C ASP A 4 -2.12 -10.93 -4.97
N PHE A 5 -2.77 -11.47 -3.94
CA PHE A 5 -2.31 -11.40 -2.56
C PHE A 5 -1.03 -12.21 -2.30
N ASP A 6 -0.74 -13.23 -3.10
CA ASP A 6 0.52 -13.99 -2.97
C ASP A 6 1.71 -13.12 -3.36
N THR A 7 1.61 -12.44 -4.51
CA THR A 7 2.61 -11.46 -4.94
C THR A 7 2.73 -10.30 -3.95
N LEU A 8 1.61 -9.82 -3.39
CA LEU A 8 1.63 -8.79 -2.35
C LEU A 8 2.38 -9.26 -1.09
N THR A 9 2.14 -10.50 -0.65
CA THR A 9 2.81 -11.10 0.52
C THR A 9 4.31 -11.23 0.30
N LYS A 10 4.72 -11.71 -0.89
CA LYS A 10 6.13 -11.80 -1.28
C LYS A 10 6.83 -10.44 -1.33
N ALA A 11 6.09 -9.35 -1.59
CA ALA A 11 6.66 -8.01 -1.64
C ALA A 11 6.99 -7.42 -0.26
N PHE A 12 6.41 -7.97 0.82
CA PHE A 12 6.59 -7.54 2.22
C PHE A 12 6.88 -8.74 3.14
N PRO A 13 8.01 -9.45 2.94
CA PRO A 13 8.30 -10.71 3.63
C PRO A 13 8.44 -10.56 5.16
N ASP A 14 8.78 -9.37 5.64
CA ASP A 14 8.94 -9.08 7.07
C ASP A 14 7.61 -8.74 7.78
N TYR A 15 6.49 -8.77 7.06
CA TYR A 15 5.17 -8.39 7.57
C TYR A 15 4.16 -9.51 7.42
N GLU A 16 3.34 -9.72 8.45
CA GLU A 16 2.12 -10.50 8.34
C GLU A 16 1.00 -9.63 7.75
N LEU A 17 0.39 -10.11 6.67
CA LEU A 17 -0.65 -9.40 5.92
C LEU A 17 -2.02 -9.95 6.26
N SER A 18 -2.96 -9.06 6.56
CA SER A 18 -4.37 -9.39 6.70
C SER A 18 -5.26 -8.35 6.04
N THR A 19 -6.45 -8.78 5.60
CA THR A 19 -7.40 -7.93 4.90
C THR A 19 -8.79 -8.00 5.51
N LYS A 20 -9.47 -6.85 5.53
CA LYS A 20 -10.90 -6.77 5.87
C LYS A 20 -11.67 -6.14 4.71
N ALA A 21 -12.60 -6.88 4.12
CA ALA A 21 -13.43 -6.38 3.03
C ALA A 21 -14.27 -5.16 3.45
N ARG A 22 -14.51 -4.26 2.50
CA ARG A 22 -15.35 -3.06 2.67
C ARG A 22 -16.58 -3.17 1.75
N PRO A 23 -17.74 -2.56 2.12
CA PRO A 23 -18.96 -2.61 1.32
C PRO A 23 -18.84 -2.00 -0.08
N ASP A 24 -17.84 -1.13 -0.31
CA ASP A 24 -17.56 -0.49 -1.60
C ASP A 24 -16.71 -1.37 -2.55
N GLY A 25 -16.49 -2.64 -2.19
CA GLY A 25 -15.65 -3.57 -2.96
C GLY A 25 -14.15 -3.37 -2.75
N GLY A 26 -13.75 -2.39 -1.95
CA GLY A 26 -12.37 -2.26 -1.49
C GLY A 26 -12.09 -3.14 -0.27
N PHE A 27 -10.92 -2.93 0.34
CA PHE A 27 -10.56 -3.57 1.60
C PHE A 27 -9.67 -2.67 2.44
N VAL A 28 -9.61 -2.95 3.74
CA VAL A 28 -8.57 -2.45 4.63
C VAL A 28 -7.48 -3.49 4.67
N LEU A 29 -6.27 -3.10 4.27
CA LEU A 29 -5.06 -3.89 4.38
C LEU A 29 -4.38 -3.56 5.70
N THR A 30 -3.96 -4.58 6.43
CA THR A 30 -3.14 -4.44 7.64
C THR A 30 -1.83 -5.18 7.42
N LEU A 31 -0.71 -4.50 7.68
CA LEU A 31 0.63 -5.07 7.74
C LEU A 31 1.10 -5.04 9.20
N GLN A 32 1.43 -6.20 9.74
CA GLN A 32 1.90 -6.35 11.12
C GLN A 32 3.36 -6.81 11.12
N ARG A 33 4.22 -6.16 11.89
CA ARG A 33 5.60 -6.58 12.14
C ARG A 33 5.97 -6.30 13.58
N GLU A 34 6.27 -7.35 14.34
CA GLU A 34 6.56 -7.25 15.78
C GLU A 34 5.42 -6.49 16.50
N GLU A 35 5.75 -5.41 17.21
CA GLU A 35 4.78 -4.55 17.93
C GLU A 35 4.19 -3.43 17.06
N ARG A 36 4.54 -3.37 15.77
CA ARG A 36 4.12 -2.31 14.84
C ARG A 36 3.00 -2.81 13.94
N SER A 37 1.95 -2.01 13.84
CA SER A 37 0.84 -2.22 12.92
C SER A 37 0.73 -1.04 11.96
N PHE A 38 0.48 -1.33 10.69
CA PHE A 38 0.24 -0.31 9.66
C PHE A 38 -1.03 -0.68 8.89
N GLN A 39 -1.95 0.27 8.76
CA GLN A 39 -3.21 0.04 8.06
C GLN A 39 -3.39 0.98 6.87
N ARG A 40 -3.92 0.44 5.77
CA ARG A 40 -4.25 1.21 4.58
C ARG A 40 -5.60 0.82 4.02
N VAL A 41 -6.38 1.83 3.64
CA VAL A 41 -7.56 1.66 2.80
C VAL A 41 -7.16 1.46 1.34
N VAL A 42 -7.60 0.36 0.74
CA VAL A 42 -7.37 0.01 -0.67
C VAL A 42 -8.71 0.02 -1.41
N GLY A 43 -8.76 0.75 -2.51
CA GLY A 43 -9.96 0.83 -3.36
C GLY A 43 -10.13 -0.41 -4.26
N ALA A 44 -11.36 -0.68 -4.69
CA ALA A 44 -11.72 -1.85 -5.50
C ALA A 44 -10.96 -1.97 -6.83
N SER A 45 -10.47 -0.85 -7.38
CA SER A 45 -9.75 -0.78 -8.65
C SER A 45 -8.24 -0.60 -8.47
N ALA A 46 -7.70 -0.84 -7.27
CA ALA A 46 -6.27 -0.68 -7.02
C ALA A 46 -5.45 -1.69 -7.84
N GLN A 47 -4.39 -1.19 -8.48
CA GLN A 47 -3.45 -2.03 -9.21
C GLN A 47 -2.29 -2.44 -8.31
N LEU A 48 -1.83 -3.68 -8.44
CA LEU A 48 -0.86 -4.28 -7.53
C LEU A 48 0.47 -3.50 -7.46
N ASP A 49 1.10 -3.18 -8.60
CA ASP A 49 2.38 -2.45 -8.63
C ASP A 49 2.29 -1.08 -7.95
N TRP A 50 1.15 -0.41 -8.16
CA TRP A 50 0.86 0.87 -7.55
C TRP A 50 0.66 0.73 -6.04
N LEU A 51 -0.07 -0.30 -5.60
CA LEU A 51 -0.29 -0.60 -4.19
C LEU A 51 1.03 -0.92 -3.47
N ILE A 52 1.87 -1.77 -4.05
CA ILE A 52 3.19 -2.12 -3.49
C ILE A 52 4.06 -0.87 -3.35
N SER A 53 4.15 -0.05 -4.40
CA SER A 53 4.93 1.19 -4.38
C SER A 53 4.41 2.14 -3.30
N THR A 54 3.10 2.32 -3.27
CA THR A 54 2.39 3.15 -2.30
C THR A 54 2.64 2.70 -0.85
N LEU A 55 2.60 1.39 -0.57
CA LEU A 55 2.87 0.84 0.75
C LEU A 55 4.33 1.00 1.16
N ARG A 56 5.29 0.74 0.26
CA ARG A 56 6.73 0.97 0.54
C ARG A 56 7.03 2.41 0.91
N ARG A 57 6.40 3.36 0.21
CA ARG A 57 6.55 4.77 0.53
C ARG A 57 5.96 5.10 1.90
N ASP A 58 4.73 4.65 2.16
CA ASP A 58 4.05 5.05 3.38
C ASP A 58 4.62 4.37 4.63
N LEU A 59 5.11 3.13 4.53
CA LEU A 59 5.86 2.48 5.60
C LEU A 59 7.17 3.22 5.90
N ALA A 60 7.93 3.60 4.86
CA ALA A 60 9.16 4.37 5.06
C ALA A 60 8.85 5.70 5.77
N LEU A 61 7.80 6.42 5.33
CA LEU A 61 7.38 7.67 5.98
C LEU A 61 6.92 7.46 7.43
N GLU A 62 6.16 6.40 7.71
CA GLU A 62 5.68 6.06 9.06
C GLU A 62 6.83 5.80 10.03
N TYR A 63 7.92 5.16 9.55
CA TYR A 63 9.08 4.84 10.37
C TYR A 63 10.21 5.89 10.31
N GLY A 64 9.98 7.04 9.66
CA GLY A 64 10.97 8.10 9.53
C GLY A 64 12.16 7.76 8.62
N GLU A 65 11.97 6.81 7.72
CA GLU A 65 12.94 6.37 6.72
C GLU A 65 12.74 7.10 5.38
N VAL A 66 13.73 7.02 4.49
CA VAL A 66 13.64 7.59 3.15
C VAL A 66 12.90 6.62 2.22
N PRO A 67 11.80 7.05 1.56
CA PRO A 67 11.09 6.19 0.62
C PRO A 67 11.97 5.71 -0.55
N PRO A 68 11.86 4.42 -0.97
CA PRO A 68 12.60 3.91 -2.12
C PRO A 68 12.30 4.68 -3.41
N VAL A 69 13.33 5.05 -4.16
CA VAL A 69 13.20 5.85 -5.40
C VAL A 69 12.34 5.14 -6.45
N GLU A 70 12.43 3.82 -6.56
CA GLU A 70 11.66 3.00 -7.49
C GLU A 70 10.15 3.13 -7.20
N SER A 71 9.77 3.13 -5.92
CA SER A 71 8.39 3.39 -5.52
C SER A 71 7.96 4.78 -5.97
N LEU A 72 8.79 5.80 -5.73
CA LEU A 72 8.47 7.17 -6.13
C LEU A 72 8.31 7.33 -7.65
N LYS A 73 9.11 6.62 -8.46
CA LYS A 73 8.98 6.62 -9.92
C LYS A 73 7.64 6.05 -10.39
N VAL A 74 7.20 4.93 -9.82
CA VAL A 74 5.88 4.34 -10.13
C VAL A 74 4.76 5.30 -9.75
N LEU A 75 4.85 5.91 -8.56
CA LEU A 75 3.86 6.87 -8.07
C LEU A 75 3.88 8.19 -8.85
N HIS A 76 5.01 8.58 -9.42
CA HIS A 76 5.07 9.74 -10.31
C HIS A 76 4.30 9.50 -11.61
N GLY A 77 4.41 8.30 -12.19
CA GLY A 77 3.66 7.92 -13.40
C GLY A 77 2.16 7.75 -13.16
N ARG A 78 1.74 7.49 -11.91
CA ARG A 78 0.34 7.34 -11.48
C ARG A 78 0.13 8.09 -10.16
N PRO A 79 0.08 9.43 -10.20
CA PRO A 79 0.06 10.26 -9.00
C PRO A 79 -1.16 9.94 -8.15
N LEU A 80 -0.99 10.00 -6.83
CA LEU A 80 -2.11 9.97 -5.92
C LEU A 80 -3.10 11.09 -6.26
N PRO A 81 -4.40 10.89 -6.00
CA PRO A 81 -5.36 11.98 -6.01
C PRO A 81 -4.81 13.13 -5.15
N ARG A 82 -4.59 14.28 -5.77
CA ARG A 82 -4.18 15.50 -5.09
C ARG A 82 -5.44 16.31 -4.85
N TYR A 83 -5.80 16.52 -3.59
CA TYR A 83 -6.79 17.53 -3.25
C TYR A 83 -6.10 18.89 -3.42
N LEU A 84 -6.37 19.55 -4.55
CA LEU A 84 -6.04 20.95 -4.71
C LEU A 84 -6.97 21.72 -3.78
N ARG A 85 -6.40 22.43 -2.81
CA ARG A 85 -7.15 23.41 -2.04
C ARG A 85 -7.46 24.55 -3.00
N ALA A 86 -8.75 24.75 -3.31
CA ALA A 86 -9.22 25.90 -4.08
C ALA A 86 -8.97 27.20 -3.30
#